data_AF-A0A1G2C8N0-F1
#
_entry.id   AF-A0A1G2C8N0-F1
#
_cell.length_a   1.000
_cell.length_b   1.000
_cell.length_c   1.000
_cell.angle_alpha   90.00
_cell.angle_beta   90.00
_cell.angle_gamma   90.00
#
_symmetry.space_group_name_H-M   'P 1'
#
loop_
_entity.id
_entity.type
_entity.pdbx_description
1 polymer ?
#
loop_
_entity_poly.entity_id
_entity_poly.type
_entity_poly.pdbx_seq_one_letter_code
_entity_poly.pdbx_strand_id
1 'polypeptide(L)'
;MSFVASCSFAWARMTPAERLKLLDGLKAKMASQPDIWDGVPIEAMADTPDFDSLPSDLQGHLMFAMGERGLTVEQFVDRFERAFGQKPR
;
A
#
# COMPACT_ATOMS: atom_id res chain seq x y z
N MET A 1 20.37 -3.80 3.87
CA MET A 1 19.43 -3.80 2.71
C MET A 1 19.14 -2.37 2.32
N SER A 2 18.78 -2.11 1.06
CA SER A 2 18.19 -0.82 0.68
C SER A 2 16.74 -0.75 1.15
N PHE A 3 16.20 0.47 1.30
CA PHE A 3 14.81 0.64 1.71
C PHE A 3 13.82 0.04 0.69
N VAL A 4 14.12 0.16 -0.60
CA VAL A 4 13.37 -0.49 -1.69
C VAL A 4 13.33 -2.01 -1.51
N ALA A 5 14.46 -2.65 -1.18
CA ALA A 5 14.53 -4.09 -0.94
C ALA A 5 13.71 -4.51 0.29
N SER A 6 13.63 -3.69 1.34
CA SER A 6 12.73 -3.93 2.48
C SER A 6 11.26 -3.87 2.08
N CYS A 7 10.87 -2.92 1.23
CA CYS A 7 9.51 -2.78 0.71
C CYS A 7 9.12 -3.97 -0.19
N SER A 8 10.00 -4.34 -1.13
CA SER A 8 9.84 -5.48 -2.02
C SER A 8 9.75 -6.80 -1.22
N PHE A 9 10.59 -6.98 -0.19
CA PHE A 9 10.52 -8.14 0.71
C PHE A 9 9.24 -8.19 1.56
N ALA A 10 8.71 -7.04 1.98
CA ALA A 10 7.42 -6.98 2.66
C ALA A 10 6.27 -7.36 1.71
N TRP A 11 6.26 -6.80 0.49
CA TRP A 11 5.28 -7.09 -0.55
C TRP A 11 5.25 -8.56 -0.97
N ALA A 12 6.42 -9.15 -1.22
CA ALA A 12 6.59 -10.54 -1.61
C ALA A 12 6.10 -11.54 -0.52
N ARG A 13 5.99 -11.09 0.73
CA ARG A 13 5.53 -11.90 1.88
C ARG A 13 4.05 -11.72 2.23
N MET A 14 3.39 -10.70 1.69
CA MET A 14 1.93 -10.55 1.80
C MET A 14 1.25 -11.49 0.80
N THR A 15 0.13 -12.09 1.21
CA THR A 15 -0.81 -12.76 0.29
C THR A 15 -1.50 -11.73 -0.61
N PRO A 16 -2.07 -12.14 -1.77
CA PRO A 16 -2.89 -11.27 -2.60
C PRO A 16 -4.05 -10.62 -1.83
N ALA A 17 -4.67 -11.32 -0.87
CA ALA A 17 -5.73 -10.74 -0.03
C ALA A 17 -5.24 -9.61 0.89
N GLU A 18 -4.02 -9.71 1.42
CA GLU A 18 -3.40 -8.65 2.25
C GLU A 18 -2.96 -7.46 1.40
N ARG A 19 -2.43 -7.71 0.20
CA ARG A 19 -2.10 -6.66 -0.78
C ARG A 19 -3.35 -5.93 -1.25
N LEU A 20 -4.41 -6.65 -1.61
CA LEU A 20 -5.71 -6.08 -1.99
C LEU A 20 -6.23 -5.15 -0.88
N LYS A 21 -6.23 -5.61 0.38
CA LYS A 21 -6.63 -4.79 1.54
C LYS A 21 -5.75 -3.53 1.71
N LEU A 22 -4.44 -3.64 1.48
CA LEU A 22 -3.51 -2.50 1.53
C LEU A 22 -3.78 -1.49 0.41
N LEU A 23 -3.98 -1.97 -0.81
CA LEU A 23 -4.23 -1.15 -2.00
C LEU A 23 -5.63 -0.51 -1.99
N ASP A 24 -6.69 -1.22 -1.60
CA ASP A 24 -8.01 -0.62 -1.40
C ASP A 24 -7.98 0.44 -0.30
N GLY A 25 -7.20 0.19 0.77
CA GLY A 25 -6.95 1.18 1.80
C GLY A 25 -6.27 2.44 1.25
N LEU A 26 -5.27 2.27 0.38
CA LEU A 26 -4.59 3.35 -0.32
C LEU A 26 -5.53 4.07 -1.32
N LYS A 27 -6.39 3.34 -2.04
CA LYS A 27 -7.39 3.87 -2.99
C LYS A 27 -8.44 4.73 -2.30
N ALA A 28 -9.02 4.22 -1.20
CA ALA A 28 -9.95 5.00 -0.37
C ALA A 28 -9.29 6.28 0.16
N LYS A 29 -7.97 6.24 0.40
CA LYS A 29 -7.17 7.41 0.79
C LYS A 29 -6.83 8.36 -0.36
N MET A 30 -6.63 7.84 -1.56
CA MET A 30 -6.08 8.58 -2.71
C MET A 30 -7.12 8.72 -3.83
N ALA A 31 -8.41 8.70 -3.50
CA ALA A 31 -9.54 8.75 -4.43
C ALA A 31 -9.59 9.99 -5.36
N SER A 32 -8.79 11.02 -5.08
CA SER A 32 -8.60 12.21 -5.94
C SER A 32 -7.38 12.13 -6.87
N GLN A 33 -6.66 11.00 -6.90
CA GLN A 33 -5.46 10.77 -7.72
C GLN A 33 -5.62 9.46 -8.50
N PRO A 34 -6.29 9.49 -9.67
CA PRO A 34 -6.53 8.30 -10.48
C PRO A 34 -5.26 7.78 -11.15
N ASP A 35 -4.27 8.65 -11.39
CA ASP A 35 -3.10 8.36 -12.23
C ASP A 35 -2.15 7.31 -11.60
N ILE A 36 -2.12 7.23 -10.26
CA ILE A 36 -1.34 6.26 -9.47
C ILE A 36 -1.60 4.81 -9.89
N TRP A 37 -2.81 4.55 -10.41
CA TRP A 37 -3.28 3.22 -10.76
C TRP A 37 -2.98 2.83 -12.22
N ASP A 38 -2.52 3.78 -13.06
CA ASP A 38 -2.25 3.61 -14.50
C ASP A 38 -3.39 2.88 -15.28
N GLY A 39 -4.63 3.09 -14.84
CA GLY A 39 -5.82 2.40 -15.37
C GLY A 39 -5.93 0.90 -15.04
N VAL A 40 -4.97 0.32 -14.33
CA VAL A 40 -4.92 -1.10 -13.97
C VAL A 40 -5.83 -1.39 -12.76
N PRO A 41 -6.64 -2.47 -12.78
CA PRO A 41 -7.42 -2.89 -11.60
C PRO A 41 -6.55 -3.25 -10.40
N ILE A 42 -7.01 -2.88 -9.20
CA ILE A 42 -6.28 -3.11 -7.94
C ILE A 42 -6.12 -4.60 -7.64
N GLU A 43 -7.08 -5.40 -8.07
CA GLU A 43 -7.10 -6.85 -7.99
C GLU A 43 -5.91 -7.44 -8.75
N ALA A 44 -5.63 -6.97 -9.97
CA ALA A 44 -4.48 -7.40 -10.78
C ALA A 44 -3.13 -6.95 -10.15
N MET A 45 -3.11 -5.78 -9.51
CA MET A 45 -1.94 -5.32 -8.74
C MET A 45 -1.71 -6.19 -7.50
N ALA A 46 -2.77 -6.59 -6.79
CA ALA A 46 -2.68 -7.43 -5.61
C ALA A 46 -2.14 -8.85 -5.94
N ASP A 47 -2.56 -9.41 -7.09
CA ASP A 47 -2.03 -10.66 -7.62
C ASP A 47 -0.57 -10.54 -8.13
N THR A 48 -0.07 -9.32 -8.40
CA THR A 48 1.31 -9.10 -8.86
C THR A 48 2.31 -9.46 -7.75
N PRO A 49 3.16 -10.50 -7.93
CA PRO A 49 4.05 -11.00 -6.88
C PRO A 49 5.26 -10.11 -6.63
N ASP A 50 5.79 -9.50 -7.70
CA ASP A 50 7.02 -8.73 -7.70
C ASP A 50 6.72 -7.23 -7.57
N PHE A 51 7.21 -6.62 -6.50
CA PHE A 51 6.97 -5.19 -6.20
C PHE A 51 7.43 -4.27 -7.34
N ASP A 52 8.55 -4.62 -7.98
CA ASP A 52 9.18 -3.84 -9.04
C ASP A 52 8.35 -3.85 -10.36
N SER A 53 7.33 -4.71 -10.45
CA SER A 53 6.37 -4.80 -11.57
C SER A 53 5.09 -3.98 -11.36
N LEU A 54 4.91 -3.34 -10.19
CA LEU A 54 3.81 -2.38 -9.95
C LEU A 54 4.09 -1.05 -10.67
N PRO A 55 3.07 -0.21 -10.97
CA PRO A 55 3.30 1.15 -11.47
C PRO A 55 4.23 1.95 -10.55
N SER A 56 5.13 2.75 -11.13
CA SER A 56 6.20 3.43 -10.38
C SER A 56 5.69 4.40 -9.31
N ASP A 57 4.56 5.07 -9.56
CA ASP A 57 3.93 5.97 -8.58
C ASP A 57 3.32 5.18 -7.42
N LEU A 58 2.71 4.02 -7.69
CA LEU A 58 2.24 3.11 -6.65
C LEU A 58 3.42 2.55 -5.83
N GLN A 59 4.53 2.15 -6.46
CA GLN A 59 5.76 1.79 -5.73
C GLN A 59 6.21 2.95 -4.83
N GLY A 60 6.20 4.19 -5.35
CA GLY A 60 6.50 5.41 -4.59
C GLY A 60 5.61 5.61 -3.37
N HIS A 61 4.29 5.42 -3.50
CA HIS A 61 3.34 5.56 -2.40
C HIS A 61 3.40 4.42 -1.38
N LEU A 62 3.64 3.18 -1.82
CA LEU A 62 3.88 2.04 -0.94
C LEU A 62 5.20 2.21 -0.16
N MET A 63 6.27 2.65 -0.83
CA MET A 63 7.52 3.03 -0.18
C MET A 63 7.32 4.17 0.83
N PHE A 64 6.56 5.21 0.50
CA PHE A 64 6.26 6.30 1.43
C PHE A 64 5.48 5.80 2.66
N ALA A 65 4.52 4.89 2.48
CA ALA A 65 3.74 4.28 3.56
C ALA A 65 4.58 3.37 4.49
N MET A 66 5.68 2.79 3.99
CA MET A 66 6.60 1.92 4.74
C MET A 66 7.84 2.66 5.30
N GLY A 67 7.98 3.96 5.06
CA GLY A 67 9.19 4.74 5.36
C GLY A 67 9.55 4.83 6.85
N GLU A 68 10.83 4.61 7.19
CA GLU A 68 11.33 4.62 8.57
C GLU A 68 11.30 6.01 9.24
N ARG A 69 10.13 6.41 9.75
CA ARG A 69 10.03 7.17 11.02
C ARG A 69 8.71 6.95 11.77
N GLY A 70 8.57 5.73 12.29
CA GLY A 70 7.95 5.49 13.59
C GLY A 70 6.47 5.05 13.60
N LEU A 71 6.18 3.87 13.07
CA LEU A 71 4.93 3.13 13.31
C LEU A 71 5.21 1.62 13.43
N THR A 72 4.74 0.98 14.50
CA THR A 72 4.50 -0.48 14.55
C THR A 72 3.27 -0.85 13.70
N VAL A 73 2.98 -2.15 13.52
CA VAL A 73 1.77 -2.58 12.79
C VAL A 73 0.48 -2.06 13.45
N GLU A 74 0.39 -2.08 14.78
CA GLU A 74 -0.75 -1.49 15.51
C GLU A 74 -0.84 0.03 15.31
N GLN A 75 0.31 0.73 15.31
CA GLN A 75 0.33 2.17 15.05
C GLN A 75 0.06 2.52 13.58
N PHE A 76 0.40 1.64 12.64
CA PHE A 76 0.02 1.76 11.23
C PHE A 76 -1.50 1.62 11.10
N VAL A 77 -2.11 0.60 11.73
CA VAL A 77 -3.56 0.42 11.76
C VAL A 77 -4.27 1.58 12.46
N ASP A 78 -3.86 1.99 13.66
CA ASP A 78 -4.45 3.13 14.39
C ASP A 78 -4.29 4.46 13.64
N ARG A 79 -3.15 4.70 12.97
CA ARG A 79 -2.95 5.91 12.14
C ARG A 79 -3.72 5.85 10.83
N PHE A 80 -3.92 4.66 10.26
CA PHE A 80 -4.76 4.43 9.08
C PHE A 80 -6.25 4.65 9.42
N GLU A 81 -6.73 4.03 10.51
CA GLU A 81 -8.09 4.17 11.02
C GLU A 81 -8.42 5.62 11.44
N ARG A 82 -7.56 6.29 12.20
CA ARG A 82 -7.77 7.71 12.59
C ARG A 82 -7.82 8.68 11.42
N ALA A 83 -7.11 8.36 10.35
CA ALA A 83 -6.93 9.30 9.25
C ALA A 83 -7.99 9.09 8.17
N PHE A 84 -8.29 7.85 7.79
CA PHE A 84 -9.21 7.54 6.69
C PHE A 84 -10.59 7.05 7.18
N GLY A 85 -10.73 6.68 8.45
CA GLY A 85 -12.01 6.46 9.10
C GLY A 85 -12.45 7.66 9.95
N GLN A 86 -13.76 7.92 9.98
CA GLN A 86 -14.41 8.01 11.29
C GLN A 86 -14.81 6.59 11.70
N LYS A 87 -15.01 6.34 13.01
CA LYS A 87 -15.45 5.02 13.49
C LYS A 87 -16.72 4.57 12.76
N PRO A 88 -16.89 3.26 12.51
CA PRO A 88 -17.99 2.73 11.70
C PRO A 88 -19.34 3.23 12.20
N ARG A 89 -20.09 3.85 11.29
CA ARG A 89 -21.44 4.38 11.48
C ARG A 89 -22.17 4.47 10.15
#